data_AF-A0A947JNJ3-F1
#
_entry.id   AF-A0A947JNJ3-F1
#
_cell.length_a   1.000
_cell.length_b   1.000
_cell.length_c   1.000
_cell.angle_alpha   90.00
_cell.angle_beta   90.00
_cell.angle_gamma   90.00
#
_symmetry.space_group_name_H-M   'P 1'
#
loop_
_entity.id
_entity.type
_entity.pdbx_description
1 polymer ?
#
loop_
_entity_poly.entity_id
_entity_poly.type
_entity_poly.pdbx_seq_one_letter_code
_entity_poly.pdbx_strand_id
1 'polypeptide(L)'
;MTVERYFKTALPLTLAGIAFAGYMTGVKLFSGACAFNESCPTLWGLPSCAYGLVIFILMFLVTLVALKRKKIDLRPIKQNLFLSGLGILFSGYFAVPEIITLVSGRGPGYMLGLPTCAYGLVFYIVIFIVTLVAVMKNRR
;
A
#
# COMPACT_ATOMS: atom_id res chain seq x y z
N MET A 1 -14.64 10.56 -11.51
CA MET A 1 -13.66 11.56 -11.07
C MET A 1 -12.99 12.09 -12.34
N THR A 2 -12.66 13.38 -12.46
CA THR A 2 -11.82 13.79 -13.61
C THR A 2 -10.40 13.26 -13.41
N VAL A 3 -9.71 12.95 -14.51
CA VAL A 3 -8.36 12.37 -14.44
C VAL A 3 -7.38 13.27 -13.68
N GLU A 4 -7.50 14.59 -13.85
CA GLU A 4 -6.69 15.56 -13.11
C GLU A 4 -6.95 15.52 -11.59
N ARG A 5 -8.23 15.41 -11.17
CA ARG A 5 -8.57 15.24 -9.75
C ARG A 5 -8.04 13.91 -9.21
N TYR A 6 -8.11 12.84 -10.01
CA TYR A 6 -7.56 11.53 -9.62
C TYR A 6 -6.08 11.64 -9.26
N PHE A 7 -5.25 12.22 -10.13
CA PHE A 7 -3.82 12.33 -9.83
C PHE A 7 -3.54 13.24 -8.64
N LYS A 8 -4.30 14.34 -8.47
CA LYS A 8 -4.20 15.21 -7.29
C LYS A 8 -4.55 14.50 -5.98
N THR A 9 -5.44 13.50 -6.00
CA THR A 9 -5.77 12.69 -4.81
C THR A 9 -4.84 11.48 -4.63
N ALA A 10 -4.45 10.82 -5.73
CA ALA A 10 -3.60 9.64 -5.69
C ALA A 10 -2.16 9.97 -5.26
N LEU A 11 -1.65 11.15 -5.60
CA LEU A 11 -0.30 11.59 -5.25
C LEU A 11 -0.08 11.69 -3.72
N PRO A 12 -0.90 12.42 -2.93
CA PRO A 12 -0.72 12.44 -1.48
C PRO A 12 -0.98 11.08 -0.83
N LEU A 13 -1.91 10.27 -1.35
CA LEU A 13 -2.17 8.91 -0.84
C LEU A 13 -0.97 7.99 -1.03
N THR A 14 -0.38 7.97 -2.22
CA THR A 14 0.80 7.16 -2.51
C THR A 14 2.03 7.66 -1.75
N LEU A 15 2.19 8.98 -1.60
CA LEU A 15 3.24 9.56 -0.77
C LEU A 15 3.10 9.17 0.71
N ALA A 16 1.89 9.23 1.26
CA ALA A 16 1.60 8.78 2.62
C ALA A 16 1.90 7.28 2.80
N GLY A 17 1.55 6.45 1.81
CA GLY A 17 1.89 5.03 1.78
C GLY A 17 3.40 4.79 1.76
N ILE A 18 4.16 5.55 0.97
CA ILE A 18 5.63 5.49 0.95
C ILE A 18 6.21 5.89 2.31
N ALA A 19 5.74 7.00 2.90
CA ALA A 19 6.24 7.45 4.19
C ALA A 19 5.99 6.39 5.28
N PHE A 20 4.79 5.80 5.30
CA PHE A 20 4.42 4.76 6.24
C PHE A 20 5.23 3.48 6.05
N ALA A 21 5.26 2.93 4.84
CA ALA A 21 6.01 1.71 4.53
C ALA A 21 7.53 1.91 4.64
N GLY A 22 8.01 3.13 4.35
CA GLY A 22 9.41 3.55 4.44
C GLY A 22 9.87 3.62 5.89
N TYR A 23 9.06 4.21 6.78
CA TYR A 23 9.32 4.20 8.22
C TYR A 23 9.43 2.76 8.75
N MET A 24 8.48 1.90 8.41
CA MET A 24 8.46 0.50 8.86
C MET A 24 9.70 -0.28 8.38
N THR A 25 10.03 -0.12 7.10
CA THR A 25 11.18 -0.77 6.47
C THR A 25 12.49 -0.25 7.08
N GLY A 26 12.59 1.07 7.28
CA GLY A 26 13.73 1.70 7.92
C GLY A 26 13.95 1.17 9.34
N VAL A 27 12.93 1.21 10.20
CA VAL A 27 13.06 0.72 11.58
C VAL A 27 13.48 -0.75 11.62
N LYS A 28 12.93 -1.60 10.74
CA LYS A 28 13.33 -3.01 10.69
C LYS A 28 14.77 -3.23 10.21
N LEU A 29 15.26 -2.42 9.28
CA LEU A 29 16.65 -2.50 8.80
C LEU A 29 17.66 -1.96 9.81
N PHE A 30 17.32 -0.91 10.55
CA PHE A 30 18.23 -0.28 11.52
C PHE A 30 18.21 -0.95 12.90
N SER A 31 17.03 -1.31 13.40
CA SER A 31 16.88 -1.84 14.76
C SER A 31 16.83 -3.37 14.79
N GLY A 32 16.73 -4.06 13.64
CA GLY A 32 16.53 -5.52 13.56
C GLY A 32 15.16 -6.00 14.07
N ALA A 33 14.41 -5.15 14.76
CA ALA A 33 13.07 -5.37 15.27
C ALA A 33 12.03 -4.58 14.45
N CYS A 34 10.80 -5.08 14.39
CA CYS A 34 9.71 -4.31 13.80
C CYS A 34 9.29 -3.15 14.73
N ALA A 35 8.84 -2.04 14.16
CA ALA A 35 8.67 -0.78 14.89
C ALA A 35 7.71 -0.85 16.09
N PHE A 36 6.82 -1.85 16.12
CA PHE A 36 5.86 -2.09 17.20
C PHE A 36 6.10 -3.40 17.96
N ASN A 37 7.34 -3.90 17.95
CA ASN A 37 7.73 -5.14 18.64
C ASN A 37 6.90 -6.38 18.22
N GLU A 38 6.42 -6.37 16.97
CA GLU A 38 5.62 -7.43 16.37
C GLU A 38 6.46 -8.34 15.45
N SER A 39 6.02 -9.57 15.27
CA SER A 39 6.67 -10.55 14.39
C SER A 39 6.36 -10.26 12.93
N CYS A 40 7.20 -9.46 12.28
CA CYS A 40 7.06 -9.18 10.85
C CYS A 40 7.58 -10.34 9.98
N PRO A 41 6.75 -10.95 9.14
CA PRO A 41 7.18 -12.03 8.25
C PRO A 41 8.29 -11.54 7.30
N THR A 42 9.23 -12.44 7.02
CA THR A 42 10.27 -12.22 6.01
C THR A 42 9.96 -13.09 4.80
N LEU A 43 10.10 -12.50 3.62
CA LEU A 43 9.90 -13.17 2.35
C LEU A 43 11.18 -13.01 1.53
N TRP A 44 11.81 -14.13 1.16
CA TRP A 44 13.11 -14.16 0.48
C TRP A 44 14.20 -13.32 1.16
N GLY A 45 14.27 -13.38 2.50
CA GLY A 45 15.27 -12.65 3.29
C GLY A 45 15.02 -11.15 3.44
N LEU A 46 13.94 -10.62 2.84
CA LEU A 46 13.53 -9.21 2.97
C LEU A 46 12.25 -9.10 3.82
N PRO A 47 12.07 -7.98 4.56
CA PRO A 47 10.84 -7.75 5.29
C PRO A 47 9.65 -7.56 4.34
N SER A 48 8.48 -8.12 4.68
CA SER A 48 7.23 -7.91 3.92
C SER A 48 6.92 -6.42 3.68
N CYS A 49 7.27 -5.55 4.63
CA CYS A 49 7.14 -4.09 4.53
C CYS A 49 7.92 -3.48 3.36
N ALA A 50 9.08 -4.04 2.99
CA ALA A 50 9.89 -3.55 1.88
C ALA A 50 9.19 -3.78 0.53
N TYR A 51 8.51 -4.92 0.36
CA TYR A 51 7.71 -5.17 -0.84
C TYR A 51 6.57 -4.17 -0.95
N GLY A 52 5.90 -3.87 0.17
CA GLY A 52 4.88 -2.83 0.21
C GLY A 52 5.44 -1.46 -0.17
N LEU A 53 6.62 -1.10 0.34
CA LEU A 53 7.31 0.13 -0.03
C LEU A 53 7.57 0.21 -1.53
N VAL A 54 8.05 -0.87 -2.15
CA VAL A 54 8.30 -0.92 -3.61
C VAL A 54 7.02 -0.66 -4.40
N ILE A 55 5.89 -1.29 -4.02
CA ILE A 55 4.61 -1.09 -4.72
C ILE A 55 4.15 0.38 -4.60
N PHE A 56 4.18 0.97 -3.39
CA PHE A 56 3.81 2.38 -3.22
C PHE A 56 4.74 3.33 -4.00
N ILE A 57 6.04 3.05 -4.05
CA ILE A 57 7.00 3.82 -4.87
C ILE A 57 6.63 3.72 -6.36
N LEU A 58 6.34 2.53 -6.87
CA LEU A 58 5.94 2.34 -8.27
C LEU A 58 4.66 3.13 -8.59
N MET A 59 3.65 3.08 -7.72
CA MET A 59 2.40 3.84 -7.90
C MET A 59 2.63 5.35 -7.87
N PHE A 60 3.50 5.82 -6.99
CA PHE A 60 3.90 7.23 -6.93
C PHE A 60 4.62 7.67 -8.20
N LEU A 61 5.59 6.89 -8.69
CA LEU A 61 6.31 7.17 -9.93
C LEU A 61 5.38 7.22 -11.14
N VAL A 62 4.46 6.27 -11.27
CA VAL A 62 3.44 6.24 -12.33
C VAL A 62 2.60 7.52 -12.29
N THR A 63 2.16 7.91 -11.09
CA THR A 63 1.35 9.12 -10.87
C THR A 63 2.14 10.40 -11.18
N LEU A 64 3.41 10.46 -10.80
CA LEU A 64 4.29 11.61 -11.02
C LEU A 64 4.62 11.79 -12.51
N VAL A 65 4.94 10.70 -13.21
CA VAL A 65 5.17 10.71 -14.66
C VAL A 65 3.89 11.13 -15.39
N ALA A 66 2.74 10.64 -14.97
CA ALA A 66 1.45 11.03 -15.55
C ALA A 66 1.13 12.50 -15.31
N LEU A 67 1.50 13.07 -14.15
CA LEU A 67 1.29 14.50 -13.86
C LEU A 67 2.20 15.40 -14.71
N LYS A 68 3.45 14.96 -14.96
CA LYS A 68 4.40 15.69 -15.82
C LYS A 68 4.02 15.61 -17.31
N ARG A 69 3.40 14.51 -17.73
CA ARG A 69 2.88 14.36 -19.08
C ARG A 69 1.58 15.17 -19.20
N LYS A 70 1.58 16.27 -19.96
CA LYS A 70 0.36 17.03 -20.27
C LYS A 70 -0.71 16.22 -21.03
N LYS A 71 -0.40 15.01 -21.51
CA LYS A 71 -1.35 14.10 -22.13
C LYS A 71 -2.05 13.27 -21.06
N ILE A 72 -3.37 13.46 -20.98
CA ILE A 72 -4.26 12.70 -20.12
C ILE A 72 -4.50 11.33 -20.77
N ASP A 73 -3.67 10.35 -20.41
CA ASP A 73 -3.81 8.96 -20.84
C ASP A 73 -4.45 8.09 -19.74
N LEU A 74 -5.25 7.10 -20.16
CA LEU A 74 -5.88 6.12 -19.26
C LEU A 74 -4.92 5.01 -18.80
N ARG A 75 -3.77 4.88 -19.46
CA ARG A 75 -2.73 3.88 -19.16
C ARG A 75 -2.24 3.93 -17.70
N PRO A 76 -1.80 5.08 -17.16
CA PRO A 76 -1.35 5.17 -15.76
C PRO A 76 -2.43 4.78 -14.74
N ILE A 77 -3.71 5.08 -15.03
CA ILE A 77 -4.81 4.69 -14.14
C ILE A 77 -4.96 3.16 -14.11
N LYS A 78 -4.88 2.48 -15.27
CA LYS A 78 -4.89 1.01 -15.33
C LYS A 78 -3.68 0.38 -14.63
N GLN A 79 -2.50 0.99 -14.75
CA GLN A 79 -1.30 0.52 -14.04
C GLN A 79 -1.46 0.64 -12.52
N ASN A 80 -1.95 1.78 -12.03
CA ASN A 80 -2.23 1.95 -10.60
C ASN A 80 -3.31 0.96 -10.12
N LEU A 81 -4.32 0.65 -10.94
CA LEU A 81 -5.33 -0.35 -10.61
C LEU A 81 -4.71 -1.74 -10.43
N PHE A 82 -3.81 -2.12 -11.35
CA PHE A 82 -3.10 -3.39 -11.28
C PHE A 82 -2.16 -3.46 -10.06
N LEU A 83 -1.37 -2.41 -9.83
CA LEU A 83 -0.44 -2.32 -8.71
C LEU A 83 -1.16 -2.35 -7.35
N SER A 84 -2.27 -1.61 -7.21
CA SER A 84 -3.06 -1.66 -5.98
C SER A 84 -3.74 -3.01 -5.78
N GLY A 85 -4.26 -3.64 -6.82
CA GLY A 85 -4.78 -5.01 -6.72
C GLY A 85 -3.73 -6.03 -6.25
N LEU A 86 -2.50 -5.90 -6.76
CA LEU A 86 -1.37 -6.74 -6.35
C LEU A 86 -0.95 -6.45 -4.90
N GLY A 87 -0.96 -5.18 -4.49
CA GLY A 87 -0.76 -4.75 -3.10
C GLY A 87 -1.82 -5.33 -2.14
N ILE A 88 -3.10 -5.33 -2.53
CA ILE A 88 -4.19 -5.93 -1.75
C ILE A 88 -3.97 -7.44 -1.59
N LEU A 89 -3.65 -8.15 -2.67
CA LEU A 89 -3.37 -9.59 -2.62
C LEU A 89 -2.19 -9.89 -1.69
N PHE A 90 -1.09 -9.15 -1.84
CA PHE A 90 0.11 -9.33 -1.04
C PHE A 90 -0.13 -9.01 0.44
N SER A 91 -0.63 -7.82 0.76
CA SER A 91 -0.91 -7.43 2.14
C SER A 91 -2.03 -8.28 2.77
N GLY A 92 -3.02 -8.69 1.99
CA GLY A 92 -4.11 -9.55 2.45
C GLY A 92 -3.60 -10.94 2.83
N TYR A 93 -2.72 -11.52 2.03
CA TYR A 93 -2.12 -12.83 2.33
C TYR A 93 -1.40 -12.87 3.68
N PHE A 94 -0.68 -11.80 4.03
CA PHE A 94 0.01 -11.72 5.33
C PHE A 94 -0.88 -11.21 6.47
N ALA A 95 -1.85 -10.33 6.20
CA ALA A 95 -2.75 -9.80 7.22
C ALA A 95 -3.74 -10.85 7.75
N VAL A 96 -4.23 -11.77 6.90
CA VAL A 96 -5.22 -12.79 7.30
C VAL A 96 -4.74 -13.69 8.45
N PRO A 97 -3.57 -14.35 8.38
CA PRO A 97 -3.10 -15.18 9.51
C PRO A 97 -2.82 -14.36 10.77
N GLU A 98 -2.30 -13.14 10.65
CA GLU A 98 -2.07 -12.25 11.80
C GLU A 98 -3.38 -11.82 12.48
N ILE A 99 -4.41 -11.50 11.70
CA ILE A 99 -5.74 -11.14 12.24
C ILE A 99 -6.40 -12.35 12.91
N ILE A 100 -6.33 -13.54 12.31
CA ILE A 100 -6.92 -14.76 12.89
C ILE A 100 -6.24 -15.10 14.22
N THR A 101 -4.91 -15.00 14.29
CA THR A 101 -4.17 -15.24 15.54
C THR A 101 -4.49 -14.21 16.63
N LEU A 102 -4.67 -12.93 16.27
CA LEU A 102 -5.17 -11.86 17.15
C LEU A 102 -6.55 -12.17 17.72
N VAL A 103 -7.52 -12.50 16.86
CA VAL A 103 -8.91 -12.77 17.25
C VAL A 103 -9.01 -14.05 18.10
N SER A 104 -8.12 -15.02 17.88
CA SER A 104 -8.05 -16.25 18.68
C SER A 104 -7.41 -16.07 20.07
N GLY A 105 -7.02 -14.86 20.46
CA GLY A 105 -6.46 -14.55 21.78
C GLY A 105 -5.05 -15.10 22.02
N ARG A 106 -4.37 -15.59 20.98
CA ARG A 106 -2.99 -16.12 21.02
C ARG A 106 -1.95 -15.18 20.39
N GLY A 107 -2.37 -13.99 19.95
CA GLY A 107 -1.49 -13.01 19.30
C GLY A 107 -0.69 -12.16 20.30
N PRO A 108 0.50 -11.67 19.91
CA PRO A 108 1.22 -10.66 20.70
C PRO A 108 0.37 -9.39 20.84
N GLY A 109 0.50 -8.68 21.97
CA GLY A 109 -0.20 -7.41 22.16
C GLY A 109 0.31 -6.35 21.18
N TYR A 110 -0.44 -6.09 20.11
CA TYR A 110 -0.10 -5.06 19.14
C TYR A 110 -0.36 -3.66 19.74
N MET A 111 0.68 -2.82 19.87
CA MET A 111 0.56 -1.47 20.46
C MET A 111 -0.44 -0.55 19.72
N LEU A 112 -0.67 -0.80 18.43
CA LEU A 112 -1.60 -0.04 17.59
C LEU A 112 -3.00 -0.69 17.48
N GLY A 113 -3.24 -1.83 18.12
CA GLY A 113 -4.49 -2.58 18.05
C GLY A 113 -4.69 -3.42 16.77
N LEU A 114 -4.05 -3.08 15.64
CA LEU A 114 -4.01 -3.88 14.41
C LEU A 114 -2.57 -4.13 13.92
N PRO A 115 -2.35 -5.22 13.15
CA PRO A 115 -1.04 -5.50 12.57
C PRO A 115 -0.69 -4.48 11.47
N THR A 116 0.59 -4.19 11.29
CA THR A 116 1.06 -3.22 10.28
C THR A 116 0.75 -3.64 8.84
N CYS A 117 0.66 -4.95 8.58
CA CYS A 117 0.16 -5.51 7.33
C CYS A 117 -1.30 -5.07 7.03
N ALA A 118 -2.15 -4.96 8.06
CA ALA A 118 -3.53 -4.51 7.90
C ALA A 118 -3.62 -3.01 7.60
N TYR A 119 -2.76 -2.18 8.19
CA TYR A 119 -2.69 -0.76 7.81
C TYR A 119 -2.28 -0.59 6.34
N GLY A 120 -1.27 -1.35 5.89
CA GLY A 120 -0.88 -1.38 4.47
C GLY A 120 -2.04 -1.81 3.56
N LEU A 121 -2.79 -2.83 3.97
CA LEU A 121 -4.00 -3.29 3.26
C LEU A 121 -5.03 -2.17 3.13
N VAL A 122 -5.30 -1.41 4.19
CA VAL A 122 -6.24 -0.29 4.16
C VAL A 122 -5.80 0.76 3.14
N PHE A 123 -4.52 1.14 3.12
CA PHE A 123 -4.01 2.10 2.12
C PHE A 123 -4.21 1.60 0.69
N TYR A 124 -3.91 0.32 0.41
CA TYR A 124 -4.13 -0.24 -0.93
C TYR A 124 -5.60 -0.28 -1.32
N ILE A 125 -6.49 -0.65 -0.39
CA ILE A 125 -7.94 -0.66 -0.63
C ILE A 125 -8.44 0.74 -0.97
N VAL A 126 -8.03 1.76 -0.21
CA VAL A 126 -8.44 3.16 -0.48
C VAL A 126 -7.97 3.60 -1.87
N ILE A 127 -6.71 3.33 -2.24
CA ILE A 127 -6.22 3.71 -3.57
C ILE A 127 -6.92 2.91 -4.67
N PHE A 128 -7.21 1.63 -4.43
CA PHE A 128 -7.94 0.77 -5.36
C PHE A 128 -9.35 1.29 -5.61
N ILE A 129 -10.10 1.67 -4.57
CA ILE A 129 -11.44 2.25 -4.69
C ILE A 129 -11.39 3.57 -5.46
N VAL A 130 -10.47 4.48 -5.11
CA VAL A 130 -10.31 5.77 -5.80
C VAL A 130 -9.97 5.54 -7.28
N THR A 131 -9.13 4.56 -7.58
CA THR A 131 -8.75 4.19 -8.95
C THR A 131 -9.91 3.55 -9.71
N LEU A 132 -10.68 2.65 -9.09
CA LEU A 132 -11.89 2.07 -9.67
C LEU A 132 -12.92 3.13 -10.03
N VAL A 133 -13.21 4.06 -9.11
CA VAL A 133 -14.14 5.17 -9.35
C VAL A 133 -13.67 6.06 -10.50
N ALA A 134 -12.36 6.25 -10.65
CA ALA A 134 -11.78 6.97 -11.79
C ALA A 134 -11.96 6.20 -13.10
N VAL A 135 -11.68 4.89 -13.13
CA VAL A 135 -11.85 4.03 -14.32
C VAL A 135 -13.31 3.94 -14.74
N MET A 136 -14.23 3.66 -13.82
CA MET A 136 -15.65 3.49 -14.13
C MET A 136 -16.27 4.75 -14.71
N LYS A 137 -15.92 5.93 -14.14
CA LYS A 137 -16.45 7.21 -14.62
C LYS A 137 -15.86 7.67 -15.95
N ASN A 138 -14.73 7.11 -16.38
CA ASN A 138 -14.14 7.41 -17.70
C ASN A 138 -14.49 6.36 -18.78
N ARG A 139 -15.22 5.30 -18.41
CA ARG A 139 -15.74 4.27 -19.32
C ARG A 139 -17.20 4.51 -19.73
N ARG A 140 -17.91 5.36 -18.98
CA ARG A 140 -19.20 5.97 -19.36
C ARG A 140 -18.94 7.30 -20.06
#